data_AF-A0A4R0QGJ3-F1
#
_entry.id   AF-A0A4R0QGJ3-F1
#
_cell.length_a   1.000
_cell.length_b   1.000
_cell.length_c   1.000
_cell.angle_alpha   90.00
_cell.angle_beta   90.00
_cell.angle_gamma   90.00
#
_symmetry.space_group_name_H-M   'P 1'
#
loop_
_entity.id
_entity.type
_entity.pdbx_description
1 polymer ?
#
loop_
_entity_poly.entity_id
_entity_poly.type
_entity_poly.pdbx_seq_one_letter_code
_entity_poly.pdbx_strand_id
1 'polypeptide(L)'
;MKKVEKGNIALLFGIMILLAVGGLTYTYYRHTKAAAITQMKSTILAAQHAVAKAEKSLAAEDIVAAQEKIDTLENESDRVHLQEKMKQLDQALEAEKFVAEAEVSQTAETLATAQVAVDGLANAEQKVALQARLDAVSQAIALKEQETAIENLVVQAEYSPSQEVIATAQVEVDKLTDEAKKSAFQARLDAVSASLGVYVEIPQETYVP
;
A
#
# COMPACT_ATOMS: atom_id res chain seq x y z
N MET A 1 -16.83 37.37 -87.90
CA MET A 1 -16.16 37.63 -86.60
C MET A 1 -17.10 37.25 -85.47
N LYS A 2 -16.63 36.32 -84.62
CA LYS A 2 -17.36 35.63 -83.54
C LYS A 2 -17.64 36.57 -82.36
N LYS A 3 -18.90 36.73 -81.97
CA LYS A 3 -19.31 37.43 -80.73
C LYS A 3 -19.38 36.38 -79.60
N VAL A 4 -18.22 35.98 -79.08
CA VAL A 4 -18.14 34.96 -78.00
C VAL A 4 -18.56 35.60 -76.68
N GLU A 5 -19.68 35.10 -76.15
CA GLU A 5 -19.92 34.70 -74.76
C GLU A 5 -19.26 35.52 -73.62
N LYS A 6 -19.49 36.83 -73.57
CA LYS A 6 -19.13 37.61 -72.36
C LYS A 6 -19.90 37.16 -71.10
N GLY A 7 -21.11 36.60 -71.26
CA GLY A 7 -21.95 36.10 -70.16
C GLY A 7 -21.45 34.78 -69.54
N ASN A 8 -21.01 33.82 -70.35
CA ASN A 8 -20.58 32.51 -69.85
C ASN A 8 -19.20 32.56 -69.18
N ILE A 9 -18.33 33.47 -69.62
CA ILE A 9 -17.01 33.68 -68.99
C ILE A 9 -17.18 34.29 -67.59
N ALA A 10 -18.06 35.28 -67.41
CA ALA A 10 -18.31 35.88 -66.09
C ALA A 10 -18.92 34.89 -65.08
N LEU A 11 -19.81 34.00 -65.54
CA LEU A 11 -20.40 32.94 -64.71
C LEU A 11 -19.36 31.88 -64.30
N LEU A 12 -18.47 31.47 -65.21
CA LEU A 12 -17.38 30.54 -64.92
C LEU A 12 -16.36 31.13 -63.93
N PHE A 13 -16.03 32.42 -64.04
CA PHE A 13 -15.20 33.10 -63.04
C PHE A 13 -15.88 33.20 -61.67
N GLY A 14 -17.19 33.46 -61.62
CA GLY A 14 -17.95 33.50 -60.37
C GLY A 14 -17.98 32.15 -59.64
N ILE A 15 -18.16 31.05 -60.37
CA ILE A 15 -18.16 29.68 -59.81
C ILE A 15 -16.75 29.28 -59.35
N MET A 16 -15.70 29.63 -60.09
CA MET A 16 -14.32 29.37 -59.69
C MET A 16 -13.91 30.15 -58.43
N ILE A 17 -14.39 31.38 -58.25
CA ILE A 17 -14.16 32.16 -57.02
C ILE A 17 -14.90 31.54 -55.83
N LEU A 18 -16.15 31.10 -56.00
CA LEU A 18 -16.91 30.40 -54.96
C LEU A 18 -16.26 29.06 -54.56
N LEU A 19 -15.74 28.28 -55.52
CA LEU A 19 -15.01 27.04 -55.26
C LEU A 19 -13.64 27.29 -54.63
N ALA A 20 -12.94 28.35 -55.02
CA ALA A 20 -11.64 28.72 -54.42
C ALA A 20 -11.80 29.20 -52.97
N VAL A 21 -12.80 30.05 -52.68
CA VAL A 21 -13.09 30.53 -51.32
C VAL A 21 -13.69 29.40 -50.46
N GLY A 22 -14.61 28.61 -51.00
CA GLY A 22 -15.15 27.41 -50.35
C GLY A 22 -14.07 26.35 -50.06
N GLY A 23 -13.14 26.14 -50.99
CA GLY A 23 -12.00 25.23 -50.83
C GLY A 23 -10.97 25.74 -49.81
N LEU A 24 -10.66 27.04 -49.80
CA LEU A 24 -9.78 27.65 -48.79
C LEU A 24 -10.39 27.57 -47.39
N THR A 25 -11.67 27.92 -47.24
CA THR A 25 -12.36 27.87 -45.94
C THR A 25 -12.51 26.44 -45.43
N TYR A 26 -12.79 25.47 -46.31
CA TYR A 26 -12.87 24.06 -45.96
C TYR A 26 -11.52 23.45 -45.54
N THR A 27 -10.44 23.72 -46.29
CA THR A 27 -9.09 23.23 -45.96
C THR A 27 -8.56 23.86 -44.67
N TYR A 28 -8.77 25.17 -44.45
CA TYR A 28 -8.45 25.86 -43.21
C TYR A 28 -9.19 25.25 -41.99
N TYR A 29 -10.49 24.99 -42.13
CA TYR A 29 -11.29 24.37 -41.07
C TYR A 29 -10.83 22.95 -40.70
N ARG A 30 -10.44 22.14 -41.70
CA ARG A 30 -9.92 20.79 -41.47
C ARG A 30 -8.56 20.81 -40.78
N HIS A 31 -7.66 21.71 -41.17
CA HIS A 31 -6.33 21.82 -40.56
C HIS A 31 -6.39 22.28 -39.10
N THR A 32 -7.20 23.30 -38.80
CA THR A 32 -7.36 23.81 -37.44
C THR A 32 -7.98 22.77 -36.50
N LYS A 33 -8.99 22.01 -36.95
CA LYS A 33 -9.53 20.89 -36.18
C LYS A 33 -8.52 19.76 -35.95
N ALA A 34 -7.74 19.40 -36.97
CA ALA A 34 -6.72 18.35 -36.82
C ALA A 34 -5.62 18.75 -35.82
N ALA A 35 -5.21 20.02 -35.82
CA ALA A 35 -4.24 20.55 -34.86
C ALA A 35 -4.80 20.53 -33.42
N ALA A 36 -6.06 20.95 -33.23
CA ALA A 36 -6.72 20.91 -31.92
C ALA A 36 -6.84 19.48 -31.37
N ILE A 37 -7.22 18.51 -32.22
CA ILE A 37 -7.29 17.09 -31.82
C ILE A 37 -5.89 16.55 -31.44
N THR A 38 -4.85 16.94 -32.18
CA THR A 38 -3.47 16.53 -31.90
C THR A 38 -2.99 17.09 -30.56
N GLN A 39 -3.29 18.37 -30.29
CA GLN A 39 -2.96 19.01 -29.02
C GLN A 39 -3.72 18.36 -27.85
N MET A 40 -5.01 18.08 -28.01
CA MET A 40 -5.81 17.40 -26.99
C MET A 40 -5.24 16.01 -26.66
N LYS A 41 -4.81 15.25 -27.67
CA LYS A 41 -4.16 13.95 -27.45
C LYS A 41 -2.83 14.08 -26.71
N SER A 42 -2.04 15.10 -27.03
CA SER A 42 -0.74 15.30 -26.37
C SER A 42 -0.90 15.70 -24.90
N THR A 43 -1.90 16.52 -24.56
CA THR A 43 -2.19 16.89 -23.17
C THR A 43 -2.69 15.72 -22.34
N ILE A 44 -3.56 14.86 -22.90
CA ILE A 44 -4.02 13.63 -22.23
C ILE A 44 -2.85 12.69 -21.94
N LEU A 45 -1.97 12.45 -22.93
CA LEU A 45 -0.78 11.61 -22.73
C LEU A 45 0.14 12.17 -21.65
N ALA A 46 0.35 13.49 -21.64
CA ALA A 46 1.17 14.14 -20.62
C ALA A 46 0.57 13.97 -19.21
N ALA A 47 -0.75 14.07 -19.06
CA ALA A 47 -1.43 13.83 -17.79
C ALA A 47 -1.32 12.36 -17.35
N GLN A 48 -1.55 11.40 -18.27
CA GLN A 48 -1.40 9.97 -18.00
C GLN A 48 0.01 9.61 -17.52
N HIS A 49 1.04 10.17 -18.16
CA HIS A 49 2.42 9.95 -17.75
C HIS A 49 2.74 10.53 -16.38
N ALA A 50 2.17 11.69 -16.04
CA ALA A 50 2.37 12.29 -14.72
C ALA A 50 1.68 11.47 -13.63
N VAL A 51 0.47 10.96 -13.87
CA VAL A 51 -0.22 10.03 -12.95
C VAL A 51 0.62 8.77 -12.74
N ALA A 52 1.08 8.12 -13.82
CA ALA A 52 1.92 6.93 -13.71
C ALA A 52 3.24 7.18 -12.97
N LYS A 53 3.80 8.40 -13.11
CA LYS A 53 4.99 8.80 -12.34
C LYS A 53 4.65 8.95 -10.86
N ALA A 54 3.56 9.64 -10.53
CA ALA A 54 3.09 9.83 -9.16
C ALA A 54 2.76 8.49 -8.47
N GLU A 55 2.12 7.56 -9.18
CA GLU A 55 1.83 6.19 -8.70
C GLU A 55 3.10 5.42 -8.35
N LYS A 56 4.18 5.63 -9.10
CA LYS A 56 5.46 4.93 -8.89
C LYS A 56 6.33 5.58 -7.82
N SER A 57 6.37 6.91 -7.78
CA SER A 57 7.26 7.64 -6.88
C SER A 57 6.64 7.91 -5.52
N LEU A 58 5.31 8.03 -5.46
CA LEU A 58 4.54 8.44 -4.28
C LEU A 58 5.00 9.81 -3.73
N ALA A 59 5.74 10.60 -4.51
CA ALA A 59 6.28 11.87 -4.09
C ALA A 59 5.23 12.99 -4.21
N ALA A 60 5.15 13.85 -3.19
CA ALA A 60 4.19 14.96 -3.16
C ALA A 60 4.32 15.86 -4.39
N GLU A 61 5.55 16.11 -4.86
CA GLU A 61 5.81 16.94 -6.03
C GLU A 61 5.26 16.30 -7.32
N ASP A 62 5.34 14.98 -7.46
CA ASP A 62 4.82 14.27 -8.63
C ASP A 62 3.29 14.19 -8.61
N ILE A 63 2.68 14.06 -7.42
CA ILE A 63 1.23 14.10 -7.21
C ILE A 63 0.68 15.47 -7.61
N VAL A 64 1.30 16.55 -7.13
CA VAL A 64 0.92 17.92 -7.51
C VAL A 64 1.08 18.13 -9.02
N ALA A 65 2.20 17.70 -9.60
CA ALA A 65 2.42 17.82 -11.05
C ALA A 65 1.40 17.01 -11.88
N ALA A 66 0.94 15.86 -11.38
CA ALA A 66 -0.13 15.09 -12.02
C ALA A 66 -1.47 15.84 -11.94
N GLN A 67 -1.83 16.36 -10.77
CA GLN A 67 -3.07 17.11 -10.56
C GLN A 67 -3.14 18.35 -11.44
N GLU A 68 -2.05 19.14 -11.51
CA GLU A 68 -1.97 20.32 -12.37
C GLU A 68 -2.24 20.00 -13.84
N LYS A 69 -1.72 18.86 -14.34
CA LYS A 69 -1.97 18.44 -15.73
C LYS A 69 -3.41 18.00 -15.93
N ILE A 70 -3.97 17.25 -14.99
CA ILE A 70 -5.37 16.79 -15.04
C ILE A 70 -6.33 17.98 -15.08
N ASP A 71 -6.08 19.03 -14.28
CA ASP A 71 -6.94 20.21 -14.20
C ASP A 71 -6.96 21.01 -15.51
N THR A 72 -5.91 20.90 -16.34
CA THR A 72 -5.85 21.54 -17.66
C THR A 72 -6.55 20.75 -18.77
N LEU A 73 -7.05 19.54 -18.49
CA LEU A 73 -7.70 18.72 -19.51
C LEU A 73 -9.08 19.27 -19.90
N GLU A 74 -9.23 19.56 -21.18
CA GLU A 74 -10.52 19.99 -21.77
C GLU A 74 -11.52 18.84 -21.86
N ASN A 75 -11.05 17.60 -22.09
CA ASN A 75 -11.90 16.42 -22.15
C ASN A 75 -12.34 16.00 -20.74
N GLU A 76 -13.63 16.17 -20.45
CA GLU A 76 -14.20 15.86 -19.15
C GLU A 76 -14.11 14.37 -18.79
N SER A 77 -14.34 13.47 -19.76
CA SER A 77 -14.29 12.03 -19.51
C SER A 77 -12.89 11.58 -19.11
N ASP A 78 -11.85 12.07 -19.80
CA ASP A 78 -10.46 11.74 -19.48
C ASP A 78 -10.05 12.36 -18.14
N ARG A 79 -10.49 13.59 -17.86
CA ARG A 79 -10.23 14.27 -16.57
C ARG A 79 -10.83 13.49 -15.41
N VAL A 80 -12.10 13.10 -15.50
CA VAL A 80 -12.78 12.31 -14.46
C VAL A 80 -12.10 10.95 -14.26
N HIS A 81 -11.72 10.27 -15.35
CA HIS A 81 -11.02 8.99 -15.27
C HIS A 81 -9.68 9.12 -14.52
N LEU A 82 -8.89 10.16 -14.82
CA LEU A 82 -7.60 10.37 -14.17
C LEU A 82 -7.76 10.88 -12.72
N GLN A 83 -8.79 11.65 -12.40
CA GLN A 83 -9.11 12.02 -11.01
C GLN A 83 -9.46 10.78 -10.16
N GLU A 84 -10.15 9.80 -10.72
CA GLU A 84 -10.40 8.54 -10.00
C GLU A 84 -9.09 7.77 -9.75
N LYS A 85 -8.13 7.81 -10.68
CA LYS A 85 -6.79 7.26 -10.43
C LYS A 85 -6.05 8.00 -9.32
N MET A 86 -6.12 9.33 -9.29
CA MET A 86 -5.52 10.12 -8.21
C MET A 86 -6.13 9.76 -6.85
N LYS A 87 -7.44 9.54 -6.79
CA LYS A 87 -8.09 9.07 -5.57
C LYS A 87 -7.61 7.68 -5.15
N GLN A 88 -7.39 6.77 -6.09
CA GLN A 88 -6.79 5.45 -5.80
C GLN A 88 -5.35 5.57 -5.30
N LEU A 89 -4.60 6.54 -5.82
CA LEU A 89 -3.26 6.87 -5.34
C LEU A 89 -3.28 7.41 -3.90
N ASP A 90 -4.22 8.29 -3.57
CA ASP A 90 -4.39 8.78 -2.19
C ASP A 90 -4.72 7.63 -1.21
N GLN A 91 -5.56 6.68 -1.63
CA GLN A 91 -5.84 5.47 -0.85
C GLN A 91 -4.58 4.63 -0.63
N ALA A 92 -3.74 4.48 -1.66
CA ALA A 92 -2.48 3.75 -1.56
C ALA A 92 -1.50 4.42 -0.57
N LEU A 93 -1.40 5.74 -0.58
CA LEU A 93 -0.57 6.51 0.35
C LEU A 93 -1.02 6.34 1.80
N GLU A 94 -2.34 6.40 2.05
CA GLU A 94 -2.88 6.24 3.39
C GLU A 94 -2.67 4.81 3.91
N ALA A 95 -2.85 3.80 3.04
CA ALA A 95 -2.56 2.40 3.40
C ALA A 95 -1.07 2.20 3.74
N GLU A 96 -0.15 2.76 2.95
CA GLU A 96 1.29 2.70 3.22
C GLU A 96 1.64 3.31 4.57
N LYS A 97 1.06 4.46 4.91
CA LYS A 97 1.24 5.13 6.19
C LYS A 97 0.77 4.27 7.37
N PHE A 98 -0.42 3.68 7.28
CA PHE A 98 -0.93 2.83 8.36
C PHE A 98 -0.13 1.54 8.50
N VAL A 99 0.32 0.93 7.39
CA VAL A 99 1.20 -0.25 7.44
C VAL A 99 2.52 0.10 8.14
N ALA A 100 3.15 1.23 7.79
CA ALA A 100 4.36 1.69 8.44
C ALA A 100 4.15 1.95 9.95
N GLU A 101 2.99 2.50 10.33
CA GLU A 101 2.63 2.68 11.74
C GLU A 101 2.44 1.34 12.47
N ALA A 102 1.79 0.36 11.85
CA ALA A 102 1.63 -0.99 12.39
C ALA A 102 2.98 -1.71 12.56
N GLU A 103 3.91 -1.53 11.63
CA GLU A 103 5.26 -2.08 11.70
C GLU A 103 6.06 -1.53 12.88
N VAL A 104 5.92 -0.24 13.18
CA VAL A 104 6.64 0.41 14.29
C VAL A 104 5.99 0.11 15.64
N SER A 105 4.67 0.21 15.72
CA SER A 105 3.93 0.10 16.98
C SER A 105 3.68 -1.34 17.41
N GLN A 106 3.45 -2.23 16.45
CA GLN A 106 3.15 -3.65 16.65
C GLN A 106 2.06 -3.86 17.72
N THR A 107 0.91 -3.22 17.53
CA THR A 107 -0.27 -3.42 18.38
C THR A 107 -1.43 -3.97 17.55
N ALA A 108 -2.39 -4.64 18.20
CA ALA A 108 -3.57 -5.15 17.52
C ALA A 108 -4.42 -4.02 16.90
N GLU A 109 -4.43 -2.84 17.52
CA GLU A 109 -5.19 -1.67 17.05
C GLU A 109 -4.61 -1.08 15.75
N THR A 110 -3.29 -0.88 15.69
CA THR A 110 -2.65 -0.35 14.48
C THR A 110 -2.64 -1.37 13.35
N LEU A 111 -2.47 -2.67 13.66
CA LEU A 111 -2.64 -3.75 12.70
C LEU A 111 -4.06 -3.75 12.10
N ALA A 112 -5.10 -3.64 12.93
CA ALA A 112 -6.49 -3.62 12.45
C ALA A 112 -6.78 -2.40 11.58
N THR A 113 -6.27 -1.22 11.96
CA THR A 113 -6.42 0.02 11.18
C THR A 113 -5.76 -0.10 9.82
N ALA A 114 -4.52 -0.61 9.79
CA ALA A 114 -3.80 -0.84 8.55
C ALA A 114 -4.49 -1.89 7.65
N GLN A 115 -5.02 -2.97 8.25
CA GLN A 115 -5.74 -4.00 7.53
C GLN A 115 -6.96 -3.44 6.79
N VAL A 116 -7.75 -2.58 7.44
CA VAL A 116 -8.90 -1.90 6.81
C VAL A 116 -8.47 -1.07 5.60
N ALA A 117 -7.36 -0.33 5.71
CA ALA A 117 -6.86 0.49 4.62
C ALA A 117 -6.34 -0.36 3.44
N VAL A 118 -5.57 -1.42 3.72
CA VAL A 118 -5.08 -2.38 2.71
C VAL A 118 -6.25 -3.10 2.03
N ASP A 119 -7.31 -3.42 2.77
CA ASP A 119 -8.47 -4.09 2.21
C ASP A 119 -9.25 -3.24 1.22
N GLY A 120 -9.24 -1.91 1.42
CA GLY A 120 -9.87 -0.93 0.55
C GLY A 120 -9.11 -0.62 -0.75
N LEU A 121 -7.90 -1.17 -0.94
CA LEU A 121 -7.10 -0.90 -2.14
C LEU A 121 -7.68 -1.57 -3.39
N ALA A 122 -7.77 -0.81 -4.47
CA ALA A 122 -8.19 -1.30 -5.79
C ALA A 122 -7.05 -2.03 -6.54
N ASN A 123 -5.79 -1.65 -6.28
CA ASN A 123 -4.63 -2.26 -6.93
C ASN A 123 -4.26 -3.58 -6.22
N ALA A 124 -4.47 -4.70 -6.93
CA ALA A 124 -4.23 -6.03 -6.39
C ALA A 124 -2.75 -6.30 -6.05
N GLU A 125 -1.80 -5.79 -6.85
CA GLU A 125 -0.37 -6.01 -6.62
C GLU A 125 0.11 -5.29 -5.35
N GLN A 126 -0.30 -4.02 -5.19
CA GLN A 126 -0.02 -3.26 -3.97
C GLN A 126 -0.67 -3.90 -2.75
N LYS A 127 -1.93 -4.35 -2.88
CA LYS A 127 -2.64 -5.05 -1.80
C LYS A 127 -1.88 -6.29 -1.34
N VAL A 128 -1.38 -7.12 -2.26
CA VAL A 128 -0.59 -8.32 -1.92
C VAL A 128 0.71 -7.94 -1.18
N ALA A 129 1.42 -6.91 -1.66
CA ALA A 129 2.67 -6.48 -1.04
C ALA A 129 2.46 -5.95 0.39
N LEU A 130 1.44 -5.13 0.60
CA LEU A 130 1.11 -4.59 1.92
C LEU A 130 0.54 -5.65 2.86
N GLN A 131 -0.26 -6.58 2.35
CA GLN A 131 -0.78 -7.69 3.15
C GLN A 131 0.36 -8.55 3.70
N ALA A 132 1.37 -8.87 2.88
CA ALA A 132 2.52 -9.66 3.34
C ALA A 132 3.28 -8.97 4.50
N ARG A 133 3.35 -7.64 4.49
CA ARG A 133 3.94 -6.86 5.58
C ARG A 133 3.07 -6.94 6.85
N LEU A 134 1.75 -6.79 6.72
CA LEU A 134 0.83 -6.94 7.86
C LEU A 134 0.83 -8.35 8.45
N ASP A 135 0.96 -9.38 7.62
CA ASP A 135 1.09 -10.77 8.08
C ASP A 135 2.37 -10.98 8.90
N ALA A 136 3.46 -10.31 8.53
CA ALA A 136 4.70 -10.31 9.30
C ALA A 136 4.55 -9.54 10.64
N VAL A 137 3.84 -8.40 10.63
CA VAL A 137 3.52 -7.66 11.86
C VAL A 137 2.66 -8.51 12.80
N SER A 138 1.63 -9.17 12.27
CA SER A 138 0.76 -10.07 13.04
C SER A 138 1.55 -11.20 13.71
N GLN A 139 2.48 -11.82 12.97
CA GLN A 139 3.37 -12.83 13.53
C GLN A 139 4.27 -12.27 14.63
N ALA A 140 4.84 -11.08 14.44
CA ALA A 140 5.69 -10.45 15.45
C ALA A 140 4.92 -10.12 16.74
N ILE A 141 3.66 -9.68 16.63
CA ILE A 141 2.77 -9.45 17.78
C ILE A 141 2.54 -10.76 18.53
N ALA A 142 2.15 -11.83 17.81
CA ALA A 142 1.89 -13.13 18.42
C ALA A 142 3.11 -13.71 19.15
N LEU A 143 4.31 -13.57 18.57
CA LEU A 143 5.57 -14.00 19.21
C LEU A 143 5.82 -13.22 20.51
N LYS A 144 5.63 -11.90 20.50
CA LYS A 144 5.80 -11.06 21.69
C LYS A 144 4.81 -11.40 22.80
N GLU A 145 3.56 -11.71 22.43
CA GLU A 145 2.53 -12.16 23.38
C GLU A 145 2.89 -13.53 23.98
N GLN A 146 3.35 -14.48 23.15
CA GLN A 146 3.82 -15.79 23.60
C GLN A 146 4.97 -15.65 24.59
N GLU A 147 5.98 -14.83 24.26
CA GLU A 147 7.13 -14.58 25.14
C GLU A 147 6.71 -13.96 26.47
N THR A 148 5.78 -13.01 26.46
CA THR A 148 5.25 -12.39 27.68
C THR A 148 4.51 -13.41 28.55
N ALA A 149 3.73 -14.31 27.94
CA ALA A 149 3.05 -15.37 28.66
C ALA A 149 4.04 -16.37 29.29
N ILE A 150 5.08 -16.76 28.55
CA ILE A 150 6.16 -17.62 29.06
C ILE A 150 6.89 -16.94 30.22
N GLU A 151 7.27 -15.66 30.08
CA GLU A 151 7.92 -14.91 31.16
C GLU A 151 7.10 -14.94 32.45
N ASN A 152 5.78 -14.71 32.36
CA ASN A 152 4.89 -14.76 33.52
C ASN A 152 4.87 -16.15 34.19
N LEU A 153 4.85 -17.23 33.40
CA LEU A 153 4.89 -18.61 33.91
C LEU A 153 6.23 -18.93 34.58
N VAL A 154 7.35 -18.49 33.98
CA VAL A 154 8.69 -18.68 34.55
C VAL A 154 8.84 -17.88 35.85
N VAL A 155 8.40 -16.63 35.90
CA VAL A 155 8.37 -15.82 37.13
C VAL A 155 7.50 -16.48 38.21
N GLN A 156 6.35 -17.06 37.84
CA GLN A 156 5.52 -17.80 38.78
C GLN A 156 6.25 -19.03 39.34
N ALA A 157 6.97 -19.77 38.50
CA ALA A 157 7.80 -20.90 38.93
C ALA A 157 8.93 -20.45 39.88
N GLU A 158 9.56 -19.32 39.60
CA GLU A 158 10.61 -18.74 40.43
C GLU A 158 10.08 -18.28 41.81
N TYR A 159 8.88 -17.70 41.85
CA TYR A 159 8.30 -17.16 43.08
C TYR A 159 7.63 -18.24 43.96
N SER A 160 6.94 -19.20 43.35
CA SER A 160 6.16 -20.23 44.04
C SER A 160 6.42 -21.61 43.41
N PRO A 161 7.63 -22.15 43.58
CA PRO A 161 8.07 -23.35 42.87
C PRO A 161 7.26 -24.57 43.28
N SER A 162 6.72 -25.26 42.28
CA SER A 162 6.13 -26.59 42.41
C SER A 162 6.33 -27.35 41.10
N GLN A 163 6.29 -28.69 41.17
CA GLN A 163 6.41 -29.53 39.98
C GLN A 163 5.34 -29.20 38.92
N GLU A 164 4.13 -28.86 39.35
CA GLU A 164 3.02 -28.50 38.46
C GLU A 164 3.27 -27.17 37.73
N VAL A 165 3.71 -26.13 38.44
CA VAL A 165 3.99 -24.82 37.84
C VAL A 165 5.18 -24.90 36.88
N ILE A 166 6.25 -25.62 37.26
CA ILE A 166 7.41 -25.85 36.39
C ILE A 166 7.00 -26.59 35.13
N ALA A 167 6.22 -27.68 35.26
CA ALA A 167 5.75 -28.44 34.11
C ALA A 167 4.89 -27.61 33.17
N THR A 168 4.03 -26.73 33.71
CA THR A 168 3.21 -25.81 32.91
C THR A 168 4.07 -24.82 32.12
N ALA A 169 5.07 -24.21 32.77
CA ALA A 169 6.00 -23.30 32.10
C ALA A 169 6.82 -24.02 31.01
N GLN A 170 7.31 -25.23 31.31
CA GLN A 170 8.10 -26.05 30.40
C GLN A 170 7.36 -26.34 29.08
N VAL A 171 6.07 -26.67 29.17
CA VAL A 171 5.24 -26.94 27.98
C VAL A 171 5.19 -25.74 27.03
N GLU A 172 5.13 -24.51 27.56
CA GLU A 172 5.11 -23.31 26.71
C GLU A 172 6.51 -22.94 26.20
N VAL A 173 7.56 -23.09 27.03
CA VAL A 173 8.96 -22.90 26.61
C VAL A 173 9.32 -23.85 25.45
N ASP A 174 8.84 -25.09 25.48
CA ASP A 174 9.11 -26.08 24.44
C ASP A 174 8.53 -25.69 23.07
N LYS A 175 7.44 -24.92 23.06
CA LYS A 175 6.79 -24.41 21.84
C LYS A 175 7.47 -23.17 21.26
N LEU A 176 8.38 -22.54 21.98
CA LEU A 176 9.03 -21.31 21.52
C LEU A 176 10.00 -21.64 20.37
N THR A 177 9.86 -20.93 19.25
CA THR A 177 10.70 -21.15 18.05
C THR A 177 12.00 -20.35 18.07
N ASP A 178 12.07 -19.29 18.88
CA ASP A 178 13.32 -18.56 19.11
C ASP A 178 14.22 -19.37 20.06
N GLU A 179 15.22 -20.03 19.48
CA GLU A 179 16.15 -20.90 20.22
C GLU A 179 16.95 -20.18 21.31
N ALA A 180 17.27 -18.90 21.11
CA ALA A 180 18.04 -18.13 22.08
C ALA A 180 17.17 -17.81 23.31
N LYS A 181 15.93 -17.35 23.09
CA LYS A 181 14.97 -17.09 24.17
C LYS A 181 14.55 -18.39 24.85
N LYS A 182 14.33 -19.46 24.08
CA LYS A 182 14.01 -20.79 24.62
C LYS A 182 15.10 -21.27 25.56
N SER A 183 16.35 -21.19 25.15
CA SER A 183 17.50 -21.56 25.98
C SER A 183 17.58 -20.73 27.27
N ALA A 184 17.28 -19.43 27.19
CA ALA A 184 17.28 -18.55 28.36
C ALA A 184 16.17 -18.91 29.37
N PHE A 185 14.95 -19.17 28.89
CA PHE A 185 13.85 -19.62 29.75
C PHE A 185 14.10 -21.01 30.32
N GLN A 186 14.67 -21.93 29.53
CA GLN A 186 15.03 -23.26 29.99
C GLN A 186 16.03 -23.20 31.15
N ALA A 187 17.09 -22.40 31.03
CA ALA A 187 18.09 -22.25 32.07
C ALA A 187 17.49 -21.75 33.40
N ARG A 188 16.49 -20.86 33.34
CA ARG A 188 15.76 -20.39 34.52
C ARG A 188 14.94 -21.50 35.16
N LEU A 189 14.17 -22.26 34.38
CA LEU A 189 13.38 -23.39 34.89
C LEU A 189 14.25 -24.51 35.46
N ASP A 190 15.41 -24.80 34.85
CA ASP A 190 16.35 -25.79 35.35
C ASP A 190 16.91 -25.40 36.73
N ALA A 191 17.23 -24.12 36.92
CA ALA A 191 17.70 -23.60 38.21
C ALA A 191 16.62 -23.68 39.31
N VAL A 192 15.36 -23.36 38.97
CA VAL A 192 14.22 -23.52 39.88
C VAL A 192 14.02 -24.99 40.26
N SER A 193 14.07 -25.88 39.27
CA SER A 193 13.91 -27.34 39.46
C SER A 193 14.99 -27.92 40.36
N ALA A 194 16.25 -27.52 40.14
CA ALA A 194 17.37 -27.93 40.98
C ALA A 194 17.17 -27.49 42.44
N SER A 195 16.73 -26.24 42.64
CA SER A 195 16.47 -25.70 43.98
C SER A 195 15.34 -26.46 44.68
N LEU A 196 14.26 -26.79 43.97
CA LEU A 196 13.14 -27.56 44.52
C LEU A 196 13.56 -28.99 44.89
N GLY A 197 14.43 -29.61 44.10
CA GLY A 197 15.00 -30.94 44.38
C GLY A 197 15.88 -30.96 45.63
N VAL A 198 16.64 -29.89 45.90
CA VAL A 198 17.49 -29.76 47.09
C VAL A 198 16.66 -29.65 48.38
N TYR A 199 15.44 -29.11 48.33
CA TYR A 199 14.56 -28.99 49.51
C TYR A 199 13.92 -30.32 49.97
N VAL A 200 14.01 -31.41 49.19
CA VAL A 200 13.40 -32.70 49.55
C VAL A 200 14.32 -33.56 50.45
N GLU A 201 15.61 -33.23 50.57
CA GLU A 201 16.60 -34.01 51.32
C GLU A 201 16.98 -33.43 52.70
N ILE A 202 16.03 -32.93 53.49
CA ILE A 202 16.32 -32.67 54.91
C ILE A 202 16.19 -34.01 55.67
N PRO A 203 17.27 -34.61 56.19
CA PRO A 203 17.17 -35.84 56.97
C PRO A 203 16.27 -35.55 58.19
N GLN A 204 15.23 -36.38 58.36
CA GLN A 204 14.44 -36.41 59.58
C GLN A 204 15.42 -36.77 60.72
N GLU A 205 15.85 -35.77 61.50
CA GLU A 205 16.55 -36.03 62.75
C GLU A 205 15.64 -36.93 63.59
N THR A 206 16.08 -38.17 63.77
CA THR A 206 15.42 -39.15 64.62
C THR A 206 15.39 -38.57 66.03
N TYR A 207 14.22 -38.10 66.45
CA TYR A 207 13.94 -37.80 67.84
C TYR A 207 14.07 -39.11 68.65
N VAL A 208 15.08 -39.18 69.51
CA VAL A 208 15.22 -40.23 70.51
C VAL A 208 14.92 -39.59 71.87
N PRO A 209 13.88 -40.03 72.60
CA PRO A 209 13.45 -39.44 73.87
C PRO A 209 14.44 -39.68 75.03
#